data_AF-A0A381PIT4-F1
#
_entry.id   AF-A0A381PIT4-F1
#
_cell.length_a   1.000
_cell.length_b   1.000
_cell.length_c   1.000
_cell.angle_alpha   90.00
_cell.angle_beta   90.00
_cell.angle_gamma   90.00
#
_symmetry.space_group_name_H-M   'P 1'
#
loop_
_entity.id
_entity.type
_entity.pdbx_description
1 polymer ?
#
loop_
_entity_poly.entity_id
_entity_poly.type
_entity_poly.pdbx_seq_one_letter_code
_entity_poly.pdbx_strand_id
1 'polypeptide(L)'
;VALTDRDREILEFERTWWALDAPKEGLINERFELSVTRYYQLLGALLDSPEALEHDPLVVLRLRRRRDRRRRARFELPAQEEDGR
;
A
#
# COMPACT_ATOMS: atom_id res chain seq x y z
N VAL A 1 8.61 -1.03 -16.13
CA VAL A 1 9.59 -1.83 -15.36
C VAL A 1 8.83 -3.03 -14.84
N ALA A 2 9.24 -4.24 -15.21
CA ALA A 2 8.50 -5.45 -14.81
C ALA A 2 8.36 -5.52 -13.28
N LEU A 3 7.15 -5.82 -12.80
CA LEU A 3 6.87 -6.06 -11.39
C LEU A 3 7.81 -7.14 -10.83
N THR A 4 8.56 -6.80 -9.79
CA THR A 4 9.34 -7.78 -9.04
C THR A 4 8.41 -8.72 -8.28
N ASP A 5 8.86 -9.90 -7.88
CA ASP A 5 8.04 -10.82 -7.08
C ASP A 5 7.55 -10.18 -5.78
N ARG A 6 8.42 -9.38 -5.14
CA ARG A 6 8.07 -8.60 -3.95
C ARG A 6 6.94 -7.60 -4.22
N ASP A 7 6.93 -6.96 -5.38
CA ASP A 7 5.87 -6.01 -5.73
C ASP A 7 4.50 -6.69 -5.88
N ARG A 8 4.47 -7.91 -6.41
CA ARG A 8 3.26 -8.72 -6.54
C ARG A 8 2.77 -9.15 -5.16
N GLU A 9 3.67 -9.61 -4.31
CA GLU A 9 3.34 -9.94 -2.92
C GLU A 9 2.80 -8.74 -2.14
N ILE A 10 3.33 -7.53 -2.38
CA ILE A 10 2.81 -6.30 -1.77
C ILE A 10 1.36 -6.05 -2.20
N LEU A 11 1.02 -6.21 -3.48
CA LEU A 11 -0.34 -6.04 -3.99
C LEU A 11 -1.30 -7.10 -3.42
N GLU A 12 -0.86 -8.36 -3.38
CA GLU A 12 -1.64 -9.46 -2.81
C GLU A 12 -1.85 -9.26 -1.30
N PHE A 13 -0.83 -8.80 -0.59
CA PHE A 13 -0.93 -8.44 0.82
C PHE A 13 -1.92 -7.29 1.04
N GLU A 14 -1.89 -6.23 0.22
CA GLU A 14 -2.89 -5.14 0.25
C GLU A 14 -4.31 -5.63 -0.03
N ARG A 15 -4.45 -6.75 -0.73
CA ARG A 15 -5.74 -7.37 -0.99
C ARG A 15 -6.25 -8.21 0.17
N THR A 16 -5.41 -8.76 1.04
CA THR A 16 -5.85 -9.65 2.13
C THR A 16 -5.77 -9.02 3.52
N TRP A 17 -4.96 -7.97 3.73
CA TRP A 17 -4.74 -7.43 5.07
C TRP A 17 -6.00 -6.87 5.74
N TRP A 18 -7.02 -6.42 4.99
CA TRP A 18 -8.29 -5.96 5.57
C TRP A 18 -9.09 -7.09 6.23
N ALA A 19 -8.76 -8.36 5.94
CA ALA A 19 -9.36 -9.53 6.56
C ALA A 19 -8.52 -10.07 7.73
N LEU A 20 -7.33 -9.50 7.98
CA LEU A 20 -6.45 -9.89 9.07
C LEU A 20 -6.65 -8.94 10.26
N ASP A 21 -6.88 -9.51 11.43
CA ASP A 21 -7.10 -8.78 12.69
C ASP A 21 -5.77 -8.42 13.36
N ALA A 22 -4.83 -7.90 12.57
CA ALA A 22 -3.45 -7.65 12.99
C ALA A 22 -2.95 -6.29 12.49
N PRO A 23 -2.07 -5.62 13.27
CA PRO A 23 -1.54 -4.32 12.89
C PRO A 23 -0.74 -4.46 11.59
N LYS A 24 -1.16 -3.71 10.58
CA LYS A 24 -0.56 -3.72 9.25
C LYS A 24 0.96 -3.52 9.29
N GLU A 25 1.44 -2.67 10.20
CA GLU A 25 2.87 -2.40 10.37
C GLU A 25 3.66 -3.61 10.87
N GLY A 26 3.08 -4.38 11.80
CA GLY A 26 3.68 -5.61 12.30
C GLY A 26 3.79 -6.64 11.18
N LEU A 27 2.70 -6.84 10.43
CA LEU A 27 2.67 -7.76 9.30
C LEU A 27 3.63 -7.35 8.17
N ILE A 28 3.79 -6.05 7.90
CA ILE A 28 4.73 -5.57 6.88
C ILE A 28 6.18 -5.88 7.30
N ASN A 29 6.54 -5.59 8.55
CA ASN A 29 7.88 -5.90 9.04
C ASN A 29 8.13 -7.41 9.10
N GLU A 30 7.14 -8.20 9.53
CA GLU A 30 7.27 -9.65 9.65
C GLU A 30 7.35 -10.35 8.28
N ARG A 31 6.52 -9.92 7.32
CA ARG A 31 6.43 -10.58 6.00
C ARG A 31 7.47 -10.08 5.00
N PHE A 32 7.76 -8.77 5.02
CA PHE A 32 8.66 -8.16 4.03
C PHE A 32 10.01 -7.77 4.60
N GLU A 33 10.19 -7.77 5.93
CA GLU A 33 11.40 -7.27 6.60
C GLU A 33 11.72 -5.82 6.22
N LEU A 34 10.68 -5.04 5.91
CA LEU A 34 10.78 -3.65 5.49
C LEU A 34 10.14 -2.73 6.52
N SER A 35 10.78 -1.58 6.75
CA SER A 35 10.15 -0.50 7.49
C SER A 35 8.91 0.02 6.73
N VAL A 36 7.87 0.37 7.49
CA VAL A 36 6.59 0.90 6.99
C VAL A 36 6.77 2.05 6.00
N THR A 37 7.70 2.96 6.28
CA THR A 37 8.04 4.09 5.38
C THR A 37 8.52 3.61 4.01
N ARG A 38 9.40 2.61 3.95
CA ARG A 38 9.93 2.07 2.70
C ARG A 38 8.87 1.29 1.94
N TYR A 39 8.02 0.58 2.65
CA TYR A 39 6.86 -0.10 2.07
C TYR A 39 5.94 0.87 1.34
N TYR A 40 5.56 1.99 1.96
CA TYR A 40 4.70 2.98 1.30
C TYR A 40 5.37 3.71 0.13
N GLN A 41 6.70 3.88 0.15
CA GLN A 41 7.45 4.41 -0.99
C GLN A 41 7.40 3.46 -2.19
N LEU A 42 7.66 2.17 -1.97
CA LEU A 42 7.56 1.12 -2.98
C LEU A 42 6.14 1.02 -3.53
N LEU A 43 5.14 0.93 -2.64
CA LEU A 43 3.73 0.92 -3.03
C LEU A 43 3.37 2.15 -3.85
N GLY A 44 3.86 3.33 -3.46
CA GLY A 44 3.64 4.57 -4.21
C GLY A 44 4.18 4.52 -5.65
N ALA A 45 5.40 4.01 -5.82
CA ALA A 45 6.01 3.82 -7.14
C ALA A 45 5.25 2.76 -7.96
N LEU A 46 4.84 1.66 -7.31
CA LEU A 46 4.05 0.59 -7.93
C LEU A 46 2.72 1.08 -8.45
N LEU A 47 2.04 1.88 -7.63
CA LEU A 47 0.76 2.47 -8.00
C LEU A 47 0.91 3.38 -9.22
N ASP A 48 2.08 3.93 -9.52
CA ASP A 48 2.29 4.78 -10.70
C ASP A 48 2.68 3.96 -11.96
N SER A 49 3.00 2.67 -11.80
CA SER A 49 3.37 1.74 -12.88
C SER A 49 2.17 1.06 -13.55
N PRO A 50 2.16 0.89 -14.89
CA PRO A 50 1.09 0.16 -15.60
C PRO A 50 1.04 -1.33 -15.25
N GLU A 51 2.16 -1.93 -14.87
CA GLU A 51 2.24 -3.35 -14.54
C GLU A 51 1.38 -3.69 -13.30
N ALA A 52 1.28 -2.78 -12.33
CA ALA A 52 0.43 -2.96 -11.16
C ALA A 52 -1.07 -2.99 -11.52
N LEU A 53 -1.47 -2.20 -12.53
CA LEU A 53 -2.83 -2.22 -13.07
C LEU A 53 -3.13 -3.53 -13.80
N GLU A 54 -2.15 -4.14 -14.45
CA GLU A 54 -2.31 -5.44 -15.11
C GLU A 54 -2.43 -6.59 -14.10
N HIS A 55 -1.75 -6.49 -12.96
CA HIS A 55 -1.82 -7.49 -11.90
C HIS A 55 -3.12 -7.43 -11.10
N ASP A 56 -3.45 -6.25 -10.54
CA ASP A 56 -4.61 -6.10 -9.65
C ASP A 56 -5.28 -4.72 -9.81
N PRO A 57 -6.04 -4.50 -10.90
CA PRO A 57 -6.56 -3.18 -11.24
C PRO A 57 -7.50 -2.61 -10.19
N LEU A 58 -8.27 -3.44 -9.50
CA LEU A 58 -9.24 -3.00 -8.48
C LEU A 58 -8.55 -2.43 -7.24
N VAL A 59 -7.51 -3.11 -6.75
CA VAL A 59 -6.73 -2.68 -5.58
C VAL A 59 -5.96 -1.41 -5.93
N VAL A 60 -5.32 -1.37 -7.11
CA VAL A 60 -4.56 -0.20 -7.57
C VAL A 60 -5.46 1.02 -7.76
N LEU A 61 -6.63 0.88 -8.39
CA LEU A 61 -7.56 1.99 -8.56
C LEU A 61 -8.10 2.51 -7.22
N ARG A 62 -8.38 1.62 -6.25
CA ARG A 62 -8.82 2.00 -4.90
C ARG A 62 -7.72 2.74 -4.14
N LEU A 63 -6.49 2.25 -4.20
CA LEU A 63 -5.32 2.87 -3.57
C LEU A 63 -4.96 4.22 -4.22
N ARG A 64 -5.00 4.32 -5.55
CA ARG A 64 -4.82 5.59 -6.29
C ARG A 64 -5.86 6.63 -5.85
N ARG A 65 -7.14 6.26 -5.78
CA ARG A 65 -8.20 7.18 -5.30
C ARG A 65 -7.96 7.62 -3.85
N ARG A 66 -7.57 6.71 -2.96
CA ARG A 66 -7.23 7.05 -1.57
C ARG A 66 -6.02 7.98 -1.49
N ARG A 67 -5.00 7.77 -2.34
CA ARG A 67 -3.83 8.63 -2.48
C ARG A 67 -4.21 10.03 -2.93
N ASP A 68 -5.09 10.17 -3.93
CA ASP A 68 -5.57 11.46 -4.43
C ASP A 68 -6.39 12.22 -3.40
N ARG A 69 -7.25 11.53 -2.65
CA ARG A 69 -7.95 12.14 -1.51
C ARG A 69 -6.99 12.64 -0.44
N ARG A 70 -5.96 11.85 -0.08
CA ARG A 70 -4.90 12.30 0.85
C ARG A 70 -4.04 13.42 0.26
N ARG A 71 -3.79 13.45 -1.06
CA ARG A 71 -3.00 14.50 -1.70
C ARG A 71 -3.71 15.84 -1.71
N ARG A 72 -5.05 15.84 -1.80
CA ARG A 72 -5.89 17.02 -1.60
C ARG A 72 -5.93 17.46 -0.13
N ALA A 73 -5.97 16.50 0.80
CA ALA A 73 -5.90 16.78 2.23
C ALA A 73 -4.50 17.19 2.72
N ARG A 74 -3.42 16.99 1.93
CA ARG A 74 -2.04 17.31 2.35
C ARG A 74 -1.70 18.79 2.48
N PHE A 75 -2.61 19.71 2.10
CA PHE A 75 -2.51 21.10 2.54
C PHE A 75 -2.90 21.27 4.02
N GLU A 76 -3.32 20.19 4.68
CA GLU A 76 -3.76 20.11 6.06
C GLU A 76 -3.33 18.74 6.64
N LEU A 77 -2.08 18.61 7.07
CA LEU A 77 -1.59 17.43 7.79
C LEU A 77 -1.58 17.73 9.31
N PRO A 78 -1.62 16.71 10.21
CA PRO A 78 -1.28 15.31 9.97
C PRO A 78 -2.27 14.27 10.60
N ALA A 79 -1.83 13.01 10.67
CA ALA A 79 -2.42 11.87 11.40
C ALA A 79 -3.38 10.99 10.62
N GLN A 80 -2.82 9.91 10.06
CA GLN A 80 -3.57 8.69 9.81
C GLN A 80 -2.70 7.51 10.26
N GLU A 81 -2.39 7.55 11.56
CA GLU A 81 -2.01 6.42 12.40
C GLU A 81 -3.14 6.32 13.44
N GLU A 82 -4.30 5.86 13.02
CA GLU A 82 -5.38 5.42 13.91
C GLU A 82 -6.14 4.37 13.13
N ASP A 83 -5.64 3.15 13.17
CA ASP A 83 -6.49 1.95 13.12
C ASP A 83 -5.71 0.82 13.79
N GLY A 84 -6.13 0.50 15.00
CA GLY A 84 -5.45 -0.40 15.91
C GLY A 84 -6.01 -0.21 17.31
N ARG A 85 -7.31 -0.49 17.46
CA ARG A 85 -7.93 -0.68 18.76
C ARG A 85 -7.98 -2.17 19.07
#